data_AF-A0A5J4N6M2-F1
#
_entry.id   AF-A0A5J4N6M2-F1
#
_cell.length_a   1.000
_cell.length_b   1.000
_cell.length_c   1.000
_cell.angle_alpha   90.00
_cell.angle_beta   90.00
_cell.angle_gamma   90.00
#
_symmetry.space_group_name_H-M   'P 1'
#
loop_
_entity.id
_entity.type
_entity.pdbx_description
1 polymer ?
#
loop_
_entity_poly.entity_id
_entity_poly.type
_entity_poly.pdbx_seq_one_letter_code
_entity_poly.pdbx_strand_id
1 'polypeptide(L)'
;MCDRGSQISCVSVGFVRLLLIPMCLFPFQLFCKLPIDQYLGSGWSLLCYVLFVSIFAAPFVYLQFVEGATLQRGMLRSFNDFSPIANVGGISAIVCNFIRLILNGVYLTFCISFIIFSLYHCDGRHCVGSYYMWGSCQDEWSEGDCRE
;
A
#
# COMPACT_ATOMS: atom_id res chain seq x y z
N MET A 1 25.90 -5.69 20.64
CA MET A 1 25.84 -5.34 22.07
C MET A 1 25.51 -3.87 22.15
N CYS A 2 24.40 -3.49 22.80
CA CYS A 2 23.91 -2.10 22.86
C CYS A 2 24.11 -1.57 24.27
N ASP A 3 24.90 -0.49 24.41
CA ASP A 3 25.19 0.16 25.69
C ASP A 3 23.98 0.93 26.25
N ARG A 4 23.93 1.11 27.59
CA ARG A 4 22.75 1.60 28.34
C ARG A 4 22.20 2.97 27.92
N GLY A 5 22.97 3.82 27.25
CA GLY A 5 22.49 5.09 26.65
C GLY A 5 21.74 4.92 25.32
N SER A 6 21.89 3.77 24.65
CA SER A 6 21.26 3.44 23.36
C SER A 6 19.91 2.72 23.48
N GLN A 7 19.51 2.30 24.69
CA GLN A 7 18.27 1.54 24.90
C GLN A 7 17.02 2.31 24.48
N ILE A 8 16.94 3.62 24.75
CA ILE A 8 15.81 4.46 24.33
C ILE A 8 15.74 4.55 22.79
N SER A 9 16.90 4.63 22.13
CA SER A 9 16.99 4.66 20.67
C SER A 9 16.63 3.31 20.04
N CYS A 10 17.02 2.19 20.66
CA CYS A 10 16.66 0.85 20.19
C CYS A 10 15.15 0.55 20.33
N VAL A 11 14.52 0.99 21.43
CA VAL A 11 13.07 0.85 21.63
C VAL A 11 12.29 1.67 20.60
N SER A 12 12.73 2.91 20.32
CA SER A 12 12.15 3.76 19.28
C SER A 12 12.27 3.13 17.88
N VAL A 13 13.44 2.59 17.53
CA VAL A 13 13.66 1.95 16.21
C VAL A 13 12.86 0.64 16.07
N GLY A 14 12.74 -0.16 17.14
CA GLY A 14 11.91 -1.37 17.14
C GLY A 14 10.42 -1.07 16.97
N PHE A 15 9.92 -0.04 17.66
CA PHE A 15 8.54 0.41 17.57
C PHE A 15 8.19 0.97 16.17
N VAL A 16 9.06 1.81 15.61
CA VAL A 16 8.89 2.35 14.24
C VAL A 16 8.85 1.23 13.20
N ARG A 17 9.70 0.20 13.35
CA ARG A 17 9.68 -0.98 12.46
C ARG A 17 8.38 -1.78 12.59
N LEU A 18 7.90 -2.01 13.81
CA LEU A 18 6.65 -2.73 14.07
C LEU A 18 5.40 -1.98 13.55
N LEU A 19 5.44 -0.64 13.50
CA LEU A 19 4.35 0.17 12.92
C LEU A 19 4.42 0.23 11.39
N LEU A 20 5.62 0.33 10.81
CA LEU A 20 5.78 0.45 9.35
C LEU A 20 5.44 -0.84 8.60
N ILE A 21 5.75 -2.01 9.18
CA ILE A 21 5.49 -3.31 8.56
C ILE A 21 4.01 -3.54 8.21
N PRO A 22 3.05 -3.42 9.15
CA PRO A 22 1.64 -3.59 8.82
C PRO A 22 1.17 -2.53 7.81
N MET A 23 1.63 -1.28 7.92
CA MET A 23 1.28 -0.23 6.96
C MET A 23 1.74 -0.52 5.53
N CYS A 24 2.88 -1.21 5.37
CA CYS A 24 3.36 -1.66 4.07
C CYS A 24 2.64 -2.91 3.55
N LEU A 25 2.12 -3.77 4.45
CA LEU A 25 1.47 -5.05 4.10
C LEU A 25 -0.03 -4.90 3.82
N PHE A 26 -0.67 -3.82 4.27
CA PHE A 26 -2.09 -3.54 4.05
C PHE A 26 -2.29 -2.33 3.11
N PRO A 27 -1.94 -2.44 1.83
CA PRO A 27 -2.11 -1.34 0.89
C PRO A 27 -3.58 -1.21 0.45
N PHE A 28 -3.95 -0.04 -0.09
CA PHE A 28 -5.28 0.24 -0.63
C PHE A 28 -5.75 -0.82 -1.65
N GLN A 29 -4.83 -1.36 -2.45
CA GLN A 29 -5.14 -2.41 -3.42
C GLN A 29 -5.73 -3.66 -2.77
N LEU A 30 -5.33 -4.01 -1.54
CA LEU A 30 -5.90 -5.16 -0.85
C LEU A 30 -7.38 -4.93 -0.56
N PHE A 31 -7.76 -3.71 -0.14
CA PHE A 31 -9.15 -3.35 0.14
C PHE A 31 -10.02 -3.36 -1.11
N CYS A 32 -9.52 -2.89 -2.25
CA CYS A 32 -10.31 -2.85 -3.47
C CYS A 32 -10.38 -4.21 -4.18
N LYS A 33 -9.29 -4.96 -4.20
CA LYS A 33 -9.17 -6.15 -5.04
C LYS A 33 -9.64 -7.42 -4.33
N LEU A 34 -9.38 -7.56 -3.03
CA LEU A 34 -9.76 -8.76 -2.28
C LEU A 34 -11.27 -9.06 -2.33
N PRO A 35 -12.19 -8.07 -2.19
CA PRO A 35 -13.62 -8.34 -2.29
C PRO A 35 -14.05 -8.75 -3.71
N ILE A 36 -13.43 -8.17 -4.74
CA ILE A 36 -13.73 -8.51 -6.15
C ILE A 36 -13.29 -9.95 -6.44
N ASP A 37 -12.08 -10.32 -6.01
CA ASP A 37 -11.57 -11.67 -6.19
C ASP A 37 -12.40 -12.69 -5.38
N GLN A 38 -12.91 -12.31 -4.20
CA GLN A 38 -13.86 -13.11 -3.42
C GLN A 38 -15.22 -13.26 -4.10
N TYR A 39 -15.73 -12.19 -4.72
CA TYR A 39 -16.99 -12.22 -5.46
C TYR A 39 -16.90 -13.16 -6.66
N LEU A 40 -15.81 -13.09 -7.43
CA LEU A 40 -15.59 -13.91 -8.63
C LEU A 40 -15.22 -15.37 -8.32
N GLY A 41 -14.40 -15.59 -7.30
CA GLY A 41 -13.85 -16.90 -6.95
C GLY A 41 -14.55 -17.61 -5.79
N SER A 42 -15.57 -16.99 -5.18
CA SER A 42 -16.24 -17.49 -3.97
C SER A 42 -15.27 -17.71 -2.80
N GLY A 43 -15.69 -18.43 -1.75
CA GLY A 43 -14.88 -18.72 -0.55
C GLY A 43 -13.59 -19.51 -0.83
N TRP A 44 -13.48 -20.18 -1.99
CA TRP A 44 -12.26 -20.88 -2.41
C TRP A 44 -11.10 -19.93 -2.68
N SER A 45 -11.38 -18.74 -3.22
CA SER A 45 -10.35 -17.71 -3.43
C SER A 45 -9.70 -17.28 -2.11
N LEU A 46 -10.49 -17.17 -1.03
CA LEU A 46 -10.00 -16.82 0.31
C LEU A 46 -9.11 -17.93 0.86
N LEU A 47 -9.51 -19.20 0.71
CA LEU A 47 -8.69 -20.33 1.16
C LEU A 47 -7.35 -20.38 0.42
N CYS A 48 -7.35 -20.23 -0.91
CA CYS A 48 -6.13 -20.16 -1.71
C CYS A 48 -5.24 -18.97 -1.31
N TYR A 49 -5.84 -17.81 -1.05
CA TYR A 49 -5.11 -16.63 -0.57
C TYR A 49 -4.43 -16.89 0.78
N VAL A 50 -5.14 -17.47 1.75
CA VAL A 50 -4.57 -17.79 3.08
C VAL A 50 -3.44 -18.81 2.97
N LEU A 51 -3.60 -19.85 2.13
CA LEU A 51 -2.55 -20.83 1.88
C LEU A 51 -1.31 -20.18 1.23
N PHE A 52 -1.52 -19.31 0.24
CA PHE A 52 -0.41 -18.58 -0.39
C PHE A 52 0.32 -17.69 0.61
N VAL A 53 -0.42 -16.95 1.45
CA VAL A 53 0.17 -16.07 2.46
C VAL A 53 0.97 -16.87 3.48
N SER A 54 0.43 -17.98 3.98
CA SER A 54 1.08 -18.78 5.02
C SER A 54 2.30 -19.57 4.51
N ILE A 55 2.23 -20.12 3.30
CA ILE A 55 3.30 -20.97 2.74
C ILE A 55 4.41 -20.15 2.09
N PHE A 56 4.07 -19.06 1.39
CA PHE A 56 5.03 -18.30 0.59
C PHE A 56 5.29 -16.90 1.15
N ALA A 57 4.25 -16.09 1.35
CA ALA A 57 4.45 -14.68 1.68
C ALA A 57 5.04 -14.48 3.10
N ALA A 58 4.52 -15.17 4.11
CA ALA A 58 4.93 -15.01 5.50
C ALA A 58 6.39 -15.47 5.73
N PRO A 59 6.84 -16.64 5.23
CA PRO A 59 8.26 -17.01 5.34
C PRO A 59 9.19 -16.04 4.63
N PHE A 60 8.79 -15.55 3.45
CA PHE A 60 9.59 -14.59 2.69
C PHE A 60 9.73 -13.25 3.41
N VAL A 61 8.63 -12.70 3.93
CA VAL A 61 8.64 -11.47 4.74
C VAL A 61 9.46 -11.66 6.01
N TYR A 62 9.35 -12.81 6.67
CA TYR A 62 10.14 -13.13 7.86
C TYR A 62 11.64 -13.13 7.55
N LEU A 63 12.07 -13.82 6.49
CA LEU A 63 13.46 -13.84 6.06
C LEU A 63 13.99 -12.43 5.76
N GLN A 64 13.23 -11.64 4.99
CA GLN A 64 13.61 -10.25 4.70
C GLN A 64 13.73 -9.39 5.95
N PHE A 65 12.85 -9.59 6.94
CA PHE A 65 12.91 -8.85 8.19
C PHE A 65 14.15 -9.23 9.02
N VAL A 66 14.46 -10.53 9.12
CA VAL A 66 15.64 -11.03 9.84
C VAL A 66 16.93 -10.55 9.17
N GLU A 67 17.03 -10.64 7.84
CA GLU A 67 18.18 -10.15 7.10
C GLU A 67 18.34 -8.63 7.22
N GLY A 68 17.24 -7.88 7.11
CA GLY A 68 17.26 -6.42 7.29
C GLY A 68 17.66 -6.01 8.71
N ALA A 69 17.26 -6.78 9.73
CA ALA A 69 17.62 -6.53 11.12
C ALA A 69 19.09 -6.84 11.43
N THR A 70 19.65 -7.87 10.80
CA THR A 70 21.04 -8.32 11.02
C THR A 70 22.06 -7.51 10.24
N LEU A 71 21.82 -7.27 8.94
CA LEU A 71 22.77 -6.59 8.06
C LEU A 71 22.75 -5.07 8.23
N GLN A 72 21.60 -4.48 8.60
CA GLN A 72 21.40 -3.02 8.78
C GLN A 72 21.96 -2.17 7.61
N ARG A 73 21.95 -2.73 6.41
CA ARG A 73 22.46 -2.11 5.18
C ARG A 73 21.32 -1.91 4.19
N GLY A 74 21.48 -0.94 3.29
CA GLY A 74 20.56 -0.75 2.18
C GLY A 74 20.56 -1.96 1.23
N MET A 75 19.43 -2.18 0.57
CA MET A 75 19.17 -3.35 -0.30
C MET A 75 20.28 -3.60 -1.32
N LEU A 76 20.73 -2.55 -2.03
CA LEU A 76 21.83 -2.64 -3.02
C LEU A 76 23.13 -3.19 -2.42
N ARG A 77 23.49 -2.74 -1.22
CA ARG A 77 24.74 -3.17 -0.57
C ARG A 77 24.62 -4.59 -0.03
N SER A 78 23.42 -4.97 0.42
CA SER A 78 23.10 -6.35 0.82
C SER A 78 23.28 -7.31 -0.36
N PHE A 79 22.75 -6.98 -1.55
CA PHE A 79 22.88 -7.83 -2.74
C PHE A 79 24.31 -7.93 -3.27
N ASN A 80 25.09 -6.84 -3.20
CA ASN A 80 26.47 -6.82 -3.66
C ASN A 80 27.38 -7.76 -2.87
N ASP A 81 27.06 -7.99 -1.58
CA ASP A 81 27.82 -8.89 -0.71
C ASP A 81 27.57 -10.38 -1.02
N PHE A 82 26.42 -10.74 -1.60
CA PHE A 82 26.09 -12.13 -1.98
C PHE A 82 26.59 -12.51 -3.38
N SER A 83 26.37 -11.66 -4.38
CA SER A 83 26.75 -11.92 -5.77
C SER A 83 26.64 -10.65 -6.63
N PRO A 84 27.62 -10.36 -7.51
CA PRO A 84 27.55 -9.20 -8.41
C PRO A 84 26.38 -9.30 -9.40
N ILE A 85 25.91 -10.51 -9.71
CA ILE A 85 24.74 -10.75 -10.56
C ILE A 85 23.45 -10.41 -9.81
N ALA A 86 23.43 -10.61 -8.48
CA ALA A 86 22.28 -10.29 -7.64
C ALA A 86 22.02 -8.78 -7.51
N ASN A 87 23.00 -7.93 -7.85
CA ASN A 87 22.82 -6.48 -7.93
C ASN A 87 21.76 -6.07 -8.97
N VAL A 88 21.62 -6.82 -10.06
CA VAL A 88 20.57 -6.57 -11.06
C VAL A 88 19.18 -6.71 -10.43
N GLY A 89 19.01 -7.73 -9.56
CA GLY A 89 17.81 -7.92 -8.77
C GLY A 89 17.53 -6.73 -7.85
N GLY A 90 18.54 -6.25 -7.12
CA GLY A 90 18.42 -5.07 -6.26
C GLY A 90 18.01 -3.80 -7.01
N ILE A 91 18.65 -3.52 -8.16
CA ILE A 91 18.29 -2.37 -9.01
C ILE A 91 16.86 -2.51 -9.53
N SER A 92 16.48 -3.69 -10.03
CA SER A 92 15.13 -3.94 -10.53
C SER A 92 14.06 -3.74 -9.45
N ALA A 93 14.32 -4.17 -8.21
CA ALA A 93 13.42 -3.97 -7.08
C ALA A 93 13.27 -2.48 -6.73
N ILE A 94 14.34 -1.70 -6.80
CA ILE A 94 14.28 -0.24 -6.57
C ILE A 94 13.45 0.44 -7.66
N VAL A 95 13.68 0.12 -8.92
CA VAL A 95 12.92 0.69 -10.05
C VAL A 95 11.43 0.33 -9.93
N CYS A 96 11.11 -0.93 -9.64
CA CYS A 96 9.73 -1.37 -9.41
C CYS A 96 9.06 -0.62 -8.26
N ASN A 97 9.78 -0.40 -7.14
CA ASN A 97 9.26 0.37 -6.02
C ASN A 97 9.05 1.85 -6.38
N PHE A 98 9.94 2.44 -7.20
CA PHE A 98 9.78 3.80 -7.67
C PHE A 98 8.54 3.99 -8.56
N ILE A 99 8.32 3.06 -9.50
CA ILE A 99 7.10 3.06 -10.32
C ILE A 99 5.85 2.90 -9.44
N ARG A 100 5.87 1.98 -8.47
CA ARG A 100 4.77 1.80 -7.51
C ARG A 100 4.52 3.05 -6.67
N LEU A 101 5.56 3.77 -6.26
CA LEU A 101 5.44 5.02 -5.52
C LEU A 101 4.68 6.07 -6.34
N ILE A 102 5.02 6.23 -7.63
CA ILE A 102 4.34 7.17 -8.52
C ILE A 102 2.86 6.81 -8.66
N LEU A 103 2.55 5.55 -8.96
CA LEU A 103 1.18 5.08 -9.13
C LEU A 103 0.37 5.23 -7.84
N ASN A 104 0.94 4.85 -6.69
CA ASN A 104 0.30 5.02 -5.39
C ASN A 104 0.10 6.49 -5.03
N GLY A 105 1.01 7.38 -5.43
CA GLY A 105 0.86 8.83 -5.25
C GLY A 105 -0.35 9.40 -6.00
N VAL A 106 -0.61 8.90 -7.21
CA VAL A 106 -1.81 9.26 -7.97
C VAL A 106 -3.09 8.81 -7.25
N TYR A 107 -3.15 7.55 -6.80
CA TYR A 107 -4.30 7.05 -6.03
C TYR A 107 -4.52 7.83 -4.73
N LEU A 108 -3.44 8.14 -4.00
CA LEU A 108 -3.52 8.95 -2.79
C LEU A 108 -4.09 10.33 -3.08
N THR A 109 -3.67 10.96 -4.18
CA THR A 109 -4.18 12.26 -4.61
C THR A 109 -5.70 12.19 -4.86
N PHE A 110 -6.18 11.18 -5.59
CA PHE A 110 -7.61 10.98 -5.78
C PHE A 110 -8.35 10.79 -4.45
N CYS A 111 -7.85 9.92 -3.56
CA CYS A 111 -8.47 9.70 -2.25
C CYS A 111 -8.56 10.99 -1.42
N ILE A 112 -7.48 11.78 -1.38
CA ILE A 112 -7.47 13.07 -0.67
C ILE A 112 -8.47 14.03 -1.31
N SER A 113 -8.52 14.13 -2.64
CA SER A 113 -9.50 14.96 -3.35
C SER A 113 -10.93 14.55 -3.00
N PHE A 114 -11.27 13.26 -2.99
CA PHE A 114 -12.59 12.78 -2.59
C PHE A 114 -12.94 13.10 -1.13
N ILE A 115 -11.97 13.01 -0.20
CA ILE A 115 -12.16 13.42 1.19
C ILE A 115 -12.41 14.93 1.28
N ILE A 116 -11.66 15.74 0.54
CA ILE A 116 -11.86 17.19 0.53
C ILE A 116 -13.24 17.52 -0.04
N PHE A 117 -13.63 16.93 -1.17
CA PHE A 117 -14.93 17.16 -1.78
C PHE A 117 -16.11 16.63 -0.95
N SER A 118 -15.91 15.62 -0.09
CA SER A 118 -16.96 15.16 0.83
C SER A 118 -17.23 16.15 1.97
N LEU A 119 -16.23 16.96 2.34
CA LEU A 119 -16.34 17.97 3.40
C LEU A 119 -16.93 19.29 2.90
N TYR A 120 -16.85 19.58 1.60
CA TYR A 120 -17.52 20.72 0.99
C TYR A 120 -18.95 20.32 0.60
N HIS A 121 -19.94 20.84 1.32
CA HIS A 121 -21.33 20.72 0.89
C HIS A 121 -21.52 21.45 -0.43
N CYS A 122 -22.08 20.75 -1.41
CA CYS A 122 -22.47 21.36 -2.66
C CYS A 122 -23.56 22.40 -2.40
N ASP A 123 -23.21 23.67 -2.57
CA ASP A 123 -24.20 24.74 -2.68
C ASP A 123 -24.81 24.64 -4.09
N GLY A 124 -26.14 24.63 -4.21
CA GLY A 124 -26.92 24.16 -5.38
C GLY A 124 -26.71 24.87 -6.72
N ARG A 125 -25.61 25.61 -6.90
CA ARG A 125 -25.15 26.23 -8.14
C ARG A 125 -24.37 25.29 -9.05
N HIS A 126 -23.69 24.29 -8.49
CA HIS A 126 -22.88 23.34 -9.26
C HIS A 126 -23.24 21.87 -9.04
N CYS A 127 -23.80 21.50 -7.88
CA CYS A 127 -24.40 20.18 -7.67
C CYS A 127 -25.89 20.31 -7.37
N VAL A 128 -26.75 19.88 -8.30
CA VAL A 128 -28.21 20.05 -8.21
C VAL A 128 -28.81 18.78 -7.60
N GLY A 129 -29.40 18.90 -6.40
CA GLY A 129 -30.21 17.83 -5.80
C GLY A 129 -29.44 16.77 -4.99
N SER A 130 -28.14 16.92 -4.78
CA SER A 130 -27.32 15.99 -3.97
C SER A 130 -26.52 16.69 -2.87
N TYR A 131 -26.28 15.98 -1.77
CA TYR A 131 -25.40 16.45 -0.68
C TYR A 131 -23.91 16.31 -1.01
N TYR A 132 -23.59 15.46 -2.00
CA TYR A 132 -22.23 15.15 -2.45
C TYR A 132 -22.13 15.31 -3.97
N MET A 133 -20.94 15.71 -4.46
CA MET A 133 -20.63 15.96 -5.87
C MET A 133 -20.87 14.77 -6.81
N TRP A 134 -20.91 13.54 -6.29
CA TRP A 134 -21.16 12.32 -7.06
C TRP A 134 -22.58 11.77 -6.88
N GLY A 135 -23.46 12.52 -6.23
CA GLY A 135 -24.81 12.08 -5.89
C GLY A 135 -25.90 12.51 -6.87
N SER A 136 -25.58 13.25 -7.93
CA SER A 136 -26.53 13.73 -8.93
C SER A 136 -25.97 13.56 -10.34
N CYS A 137 -26.85 13.23 -11.28
CA CYS A 137 -26.55 13.19 -12.71
C CYS A 137 -26.95 14.49 -13.44
N GLN A 138 -27.45 15.49 -12.71
CA GLN A 138 -27.92 16.76 -13.27
C GLN A 138 -26.84 17.85 -13.31
N ASP A 139 -25.62 17.50 -12.89
CA ASP A 139 -24.52 18.44 -12.75
C ASP A 139 -23.82 18.71 -14.09
N GLU A 140 -23.20 19.87 -14.25
CA GLU A 140 -22.59 20.31 -15.54
C GLU A 140 -21.49 19.36 -16.07
N TRP A 141 -20.84 18.60 -15.18
CA TRP A 141 -19.83 17.59 -15.52
C TRP A 141 -20.40 16.19 -15.79
N SER A 142 -21.72 16.03 -15.66
CA SER A 142 -22.40 14.76 -15.93
C SER A 142 -22.57 14.62 -17.44
N GLU A 143 -21.71 13.79 -18.05
CA GLU A 143 -21.78 13.48 -19.47
C GLU A 143 -22.23 12.02 -19.69
N GLY A 144 -22.96 11.78 -20.79
CA GLY A 144 -23.28 10.44 -21.27
C GLY A 144 -24.41 9.73 -20.52
N ASP A 145 -24.21 8.44 -20.23
CA ASP A 145 -25.23 7.49 -19.76
C ASP A 145 -25.34 7.48 -18.21
N CYS A 146 -25.37 8.67 -17.60
CA CYS A 146 -25.47 8.82 -16.15
C CYS A 146 -26.82 8.29 -15.65
N ARG A 147 -26.79 7.42 -14.63
CA ARG A 147 -27.99 6.82 -14.02
C ARG A 147 -28.00 7.09 -12.52
N GLU A 148 -29.12 7.62 -12.06
CA GLU A 148 -29.44 7.81 -10.64
C GLU A 148 -29.91 6.49 -9.98
#